data_AF-A0A2U1ICU3-F1
#
_entry.id   AF-A0A2U1ICU3-F1
#
_cell.length_a   1.000
_cell.length_b   1.000
_cell.length_c   1.000
_cell.angle_alpha   90.00
_cell.angle_beta   90.00
_cell.angle_gamma   90.00
#
_symmetry.space_group_name_H-M   'P 1'
#
loop_
_entity.id
_entity.type
_entity.pdbx_description
1 polymer ?
#
loop_
_entity_poly.entity_id
_entity_poly.type
_entity_poly.pdbx_seq_one_letter_code
_entity_poly.pdbx_strand_id
1 'polypeptide(L)'
;MKKRKPNNMRTRLERASRALVNANHVAVVHIDPSGRQGMINRKSCKSIPPGQRMAEAVCDIAHRWTIYVSVQCRDQQGHRYTKSVEVAPQGNYLAAHLEDVIEETYKDLVAESNPNHRVASGWIAIPAEISLTEEQAAQVFDAVGVWNQQRAA
;
A
#
# COMPACT_ATOMS: atom_id res chain seq x y z
N MET A 1 -10.13 -1.99 -47.83
CA MET A 1 -10.66 -1.96 -46.44
C MET A 1 -9.58 -2.43 -45.47
N LYS A 2 -9.17 -1.60 -44.50
CA LYS A 2 -8.16 -1.97 -43.50
C LYS A 2 -8.77 -3.00 -42.55
N LYS A 3 -8.16 -4.20 -42.43
CA LYS A 3 -8.66 -5.27 -41.54
C LYS A 3 -8.81 -4.73 -40.12
N ARG A 4 -10.01 -4.84 -39.53
CA ARG A 4 -10.25 -4.43 -38.12
C ARG A 4 -9.33 -5.25 -37.21
N LYS A 5 -8.72 -4.57 -36.22
CA LYS A 5 -7.84 -5.21 -35.24
C LYS A 5 -8.64 -6.30 -34.48
N PRO A 6 -8.09 -7.51 -34.28
CA PRO A 6 -8.79 -8.56 -33.55
C PRO A 6 -9.17 -8.11 -32.15
N ASN A 7 -10.34 -8.53 -31.66
CA ASN A 7 -10.77 -8.25 -30.30
C ASN A 7 -9.89 -9.03 -29.31
N ASN A 8 -8.93 -8.34 -28.67
CA ASN A 8 -8.10 -8.95 -27.63
C ASN A 8 -8.80 -8.84 -26.28
N MET A 9 -9.52 -9.90 -25.90
CA MET A 9 -10.31 -9.95 -24.67
C MET A 9 -9.44 -9.79 -23.42
N ARG A 10 -8.24 -10.37 -23.40
CA ARG A 10 -7.29 -10.27 -22.28
C ARG A 10 -6.88 -8.83 -22.03
N THR A 11 -6.44 -8.12 -23.06
CA THR A 11 -6.07 -6.70 -22.95
C THR A 11 -7.25 -5.83 -22.53
N ARG A 12 -8.48 -6.18 -22.92
CA ARG A 12 -9.68 -5.46 -22.47
C ARG A 12 -9.95 -5.70 -20.98
N LEU A 13 -9.83 -6.93 -20.50
CA LEU A 13 -9.98 -7.27 -19.09
C LEU A 13 -8.95 -6.50 -18.25
N GLU A 14 -7.68 -6.52 -18.64
CA GLU A 14 -6.60 -5.82 -17.93
C GLU A 14 -6.86 -4.32 -17.83
N ARG A 15 -7.33 -3.68 -18.90
CA ARG A 15 -7.70 -2.25 -18.90
C ARG A 15 -8.90 -1.97 -18.00
N ALA A 16 -9.92 -2.82 -18.04
CA ALA A 16 -11.11 -2.67 -17.19
C ALA A 16 -10.74 -2.82 -15.71
N SER A 17 -9.90 -3.78 -15.35
CA SER A 17 -9.42 -3.97 -13.99
C SER A 17 -8.58 -2.80 -13.49
N ARG A 18 -7.65 -2.27 -14.30
CA ARG A 18 -6.91 -1.04 -13.95
C ARG A 18 -7.84 0.15 -13.72
N ALA A 19 -8.84 0.33 -14.59
CA ALA A 19 -9.82 1.39 -14.43
C ALA A 19 -10.65 1.22 -13.15
N LEU A 20 -11.04 -0.01 -12.82
CA LEU A 20 -11.75 -0.35 -11.59
C LEU A 20 -10.93 0.01 -10.34
N VAL A 21 -9.66 -0.41 -10.30
CA VAL A 21 -8.73 -0.13 -9.21
C VAL A 21 -8.51 1.37 -9.03
N ASN A 22 -8.28 2.09 -10.13
CA ASN A 22 -8.09 3.55 -10.10
C ASN A 22 -9.35 4.31 -9.64
N ALA A 23 -10.53 3.93 -10.14
CA ALA A 23 -11.79 4.55 -9.79
C ALA A 23 -12.15 4.36 -8.30
N ASN A 24 -11.76 3.24 -7.72
CA ASN A 24 -11.96 2.96 -6.30
C ASN A 24 -10.83 3.48 -5.40
N HIS A 25 -9.82 4.14 -5.97
CA HIS A 25 -8.67 4.68 -5.24
C HIS A 25 -8.05 3.65 -4.28
N VAL A 26 -7.90 2.41 -4.76
CA VAL A 26 -7.46 1.29 -3.94
C VAL A 26 -6.03 1.51 -3.46
N ALA A 27 -5.78 1.19 -2.20
CA ALA A 27 -4.46 0.96 -1.65
C ALA A 27 -4.50 -0.32 -0.79
N VAL A 28 -3.40 -1.07 -0.79
CA VAL A 28 -3.17 -2.18 0.14
C VAL A 28 -2.36 -1.64 1.30
N VAL A 29 -2.80 -1.93 2.52
CA VAL A 29 -2.12 -1.46 3.74
C VAL A 29 -1.79 -2.66 4.60
N HIS A 30 -0.60 -2.63 5.19
CA HIS A 30 -0.15 -3.57 6.20
C HIS A 30 0.43 -2.82 7.39
N ILE A 31 0.12 -3.28 8.61
CA ILE A 31 0.68 -2.73 9.84
C ILE A 31 1.15 -3.82 10.79
N ASP A 32 2.25 -3.53 11.47
CA ASP A 32 2.91 -4.34 12.49
C ASP A 32 2.91 -3.60 13.82
N PRO A 33 2.87 -4.32 14.97
CA PRO A 33 2.97 -5.78 15.10
C PRO A 33 1.65 -6.57 14.99
N SER A 34 0.50 -5.95 14.69
CA SER A 34 -0.76 -6.69 14.60
C SER A 34 -0.86 -7.63 13.38
N GLY A 35 0.01 -7.45 12.38
CA GLY A 35 -0.03 -8.19 11.11
C GLY A 35 -1.30 -7.91 10.29
N ARG A 36 -1.98 -6.79 10.58
CA ARG A 36 -3.25 -6.47 9.93
C ARG A 36 -2.98 -5.99 8.51
N GLN A 37 -3.48 -6.76 7.54
CA GLN A 37 -3.45 -6.41 6.13
C GLN A 37 -4.86 -6.21 5.57
N GLY A 38 -5.03 -5.26 4.66
CA GLY A 38 -6.30 -5.11 3.96
C GLY A 38 -6.27 -4.08 2.82
N MET A 39 -7.30 -4.13 1.99
CA MET A 39 -7.54 -3.09 1.00
C MET A 39 -8.37 -1.95 1.60
N ILE A 40 -8.01 -0.73 1.24
CA ILE A 40 -8.73 0.48 1.62
C ILE A 40 -8.89 1.40 0.42
N ASN A 41 -9.87 2.29 0.48
CA ASN A 41 -9.95 3.43 -0.41
C ASN A 41 -9.13 4.57 0.20
N ARG A 42 -8.00 4.92 -0.42
CA ARG A 42 -7.03 5.89 0.13
C ARG A 42 -7.58 7.32 0.29
N LYS A 43 -8.69 7.68 -0.38
CA LYS A 43 -9.32 9.00 -0.24
C LYS A 43 -10.32 9.07 0.90
N SER A 44 -11.10 8.00 1.08
CA SER A 44 -12.15 7.94 2.12
C SER A 44 -11.70 7.23 3.39
N CYS A 45 -10.53 6.59 3.37
CA CYS A 45 -9.98 5.73 4.42
C CYS A 45 -10.91 4.59 4.85
N LYS A 46 -11.87 4.22 4.00
CA LYS A 46 -12.80 3.11 4.26
C LYS A 46 -12.20 1.79 3.75
N SER A 47 -12.39 0.73 4.53
CA SER A 47 -12.02 -0.62 4.09
C SER A 47 -12.82 -1.02 2.85
N ILE A 48 -12.12 -1.57 1.87
CA ILE A 48 -12.71 -2.19 0.69
C ILE A 48 -12.78 -3.69 1.00
N PRO A 49 -13.99 -4.28 1.14
CA PRO A 49 -14.09 -5.71 1.37
C PRO A 49 -13.42 -6.45 0.20
N PRO A 50 -12.68 -7.54 0.46
CA PRO A 50 -12.01 -8.29 -0.59
C PRO A 50 -13.04 -9.06 -1.44
N GLY A 51 -13.69 -8.34 -2.35
CA GLY A 51 -14.44 -8.97 -3.43
C GLY A 51 -13.44 -9.60 -4.38
N GLN A 52 -13.70 -10.85 -4.80
CA GLN A 52 -12.82 -11.64 -5.66
C GLN A 52 -12.25 -10.82 -6.83
N ARG A 53 -13.10 -10.07 -7.55
CA ARG A 53 -12.68 -9.22 -8.67
C ARG A 53 -11.69 -8.11 -8.30
N MET A 54 -11.81 -7.51 -7.12
CA MET A 54 -10.90 -6.44 -6.71
C MET A 54 -9.56 -7.02 -6.27
N ALA A 55 -9.59 -8.13 -5.52
CA ALA A 55 -8.39 -8.84 -5.13
C ALA A 55 -7.60 -9.32 -6.37
N GLU A 56 -8.26 -10.00 -7.31
CA GLU A 56 -7.66 -10.41 -8.60
C GLU A 56 -7.13 -9.21 -9.39
N ALA A 57 -7.88 -8.10 -9.45
CA ALA A 57 -7.44 -6.91 -10.17
C ALA A 57 -6.17 -6.28 -9.59
N VAL A 58 -5.94 -6.39 -8.27
CA VAL A 58 -4.77 -5.84 -7.58
C VAL A 58 -3.60 -6.84 -7.61
N CYS A 59 -3.86 -8.13 -7.38
CA CYS A 59 -2.83 -9.16 -7.23
C CYS A 59 -2.34 -9.72 -8.58
N ASP A 60 -3.25 -9.97 -9.53
CA ASP A 60 -2.95 -10.76 -10.75
C ASP A 60 -2.64 -9.91 -11.97
N ILE A 61 -2.71 -8.57 -11.85
CA ILE A 61 -2.43 -7.64 -12.94
C ILE A 61 -1.24 -6.77 -12.56
N ALA A 62 -0.27 -6.70 -13.46
CA ALA A 62 0.95 -5.95 -13.21
C ALA A 62 0.68 -4.44 -13.23
N HIS A 63 0.89 -3.71 -12.14
CA HIS A 63 0.69 -2.26 -12.05
C HIS A 63 2.00 -1.52 -11.93
N ARG A 64 1.97 -0.22 -12.20
CA ARG A 64 3.00 0.67 -11.69
C ARG A 64 2.65 0.97 -10.24
N TRP A 65 3.61 0.80 -9.34
CA TRP A 65 3.35 0.87 -7.91
C TRP A 65 4.04 2.08 -7.29
N THR A 66 3.34 2.69 -6.33
CA THR A 66 3.94 3.58 -5.34
C THR A 66 3.75 2.94 -3.98
N ILE A 67 4.85 2.75 -3.26
CA ILE A 67 4.89 2.11 -1.96
C ILE A 67 5.35 3.16 -0.96
N TYR A 68 4.58 3.37 0.10
CA TYR A 68 4.93 4.26 1.19
C TYR A 68 5.18 3.42 2.44
N VAL A 69 6.42 3.40 2.92
CA VAL A 69 6.83 2.65 4.11
C VAL A 69 7.00 3.64 5.26
N SER A 70 6.50 3.29 6.43
CA SER A 70 6.48 4.21 7.57
C SER A 70 6.64 3.51 8.90
N VAL A 71 7.38 4.15 9.80
CA VAL A 71 7.53 3.75 11.21
C VAL A 71 6.97 4.84 12.10
N GLN A 72 6.01 4.47 12.93
CA GLN A 72 5.35 5.37 13.87
C GLN A 72 6.07 5.29 15.21
N CYS A 73 6.55 6.44 15.67
CA CYS A 73 7.34 6.56 16.87
C CYS A 73 6.67 7.48 17.88
N ARG A 74 6.97 7.24 19.15
CA ARG A 74 6.60 8.07 20.28
C ARG A 74 7.82 8.27 21.16
N ASP A 75 8.21 9.52 21.38
CA ASP A 75 9.34 9.83 22.23
C ASP A 75 9.04 9.61 23.74
N GLN A 76 10.06 9.81 24.58
CA GLN A 76 9.94 9.68 26.04
C GLN A 76 9.00 10.71 26.68
N GLN A 77 8.75 11.84 26.02
CA GLN A 77 7.80 12.88 26.46
C GLN A 77 6.38 12.58 25.98
N GLY A 78 6.21 11.52 25.19
CA GLY A 78 4.94 11.09 24.62
C GLY A 78 4.59 11.74 23.29
N HIS A 79 5.47 12.54 22.69
CA HIS A 79 5.28 13.19 21.40
C HIS A 79 5.34 12.17 20.25
N ARG A 80 4.35 12.23 19.35
CA ARG A 80 4.27 11.33 18.20
C ARG A 80 5.02 11.92 17.03
N TYR A 81 5.85 11.11 16.38
CA TYR A 81 6.50 11.46 15.13
C TYR A 81 6.56 10.25 14.21
N THR A 82 6.69 10.52 12.92
CA THR A 82 6.69 9.49 11.89
C THR A 82 7.98 9.59 11.09
N LYS A 83 8.60 8.45 10.82
CA LYS A 83 9.63 8.33 9.78
C LYS A 83 9.01 7.60 8.59
N SER A 84 9.32 8.04 7.38
CA SER A 84 8.73 7.45 6.18
C SER A 84 9.62 7.60 4.96
N VAL A 85 9.44 6.69 4.02
CA VAL A 85 10.06 6.73 2.70
C VAL A 85 9.04 6.27 1.66
N GLU A 86 9.08 6.93 0.50
CA GLU A 86 8.31 6.52 -0.67
C GLU A 86 9.23 5.83 -1.67
N VAL A 87 8.79 4.68 -2.19
CA VAL A 87 9.50 3.88 -3.17
C VAL A 87 8.57 3.63 -4.36
N ALA A 88 9.05 3.97 -5.56
CA ALA A 88 8.29 3.79 -6.80
C ALA A 88 9.14 2.95 -7.80
N PRO A 89 8.96 1.62 -7.82
CA PRO A 89 9.66 0.75 -8.76
C PRO A 89 9.39 1.15 -10.21
N GLN A 90 10.44 1.22 -11.02
CA GLN A 90 10.34 1.57 -12.44
C GLN A 90 9.79 0.37 -13.23
N GLY A 91 8.52 0.44 -13.65
CA GLY A 91 7.89 -0.56 -14.50
C GLY A 91 6.55 -1.08 -13.98
N ASN A 92 6.05 -2.14 -14.62
CA ASN A 92 4.81 -2.82 -14.21
C ASN A 92 5.17 -4.11 -13.47
N TYR A 93 4.75 -4.25 -12.22
CA TYR A 93 5.02 -5.40 -11.36
C TYR A 93 3.72 -6.02 -10.83
N LEU A 94 3.72 -7.33 -10.60
CA LEU A 94 2.66 -7.98 -9.82
C LEU A 94 2.85 -7.65 -8.34
N ALA A 95 1.77 -7.71 -7.56
CA ALA A 95 1.85 -7.47 -6.12
C ALA A 95 2.85 -8.41 -5.42
N ALA A 96 2.89 -9.67 -5.85
CA ALA A 96 3.81 -10.69 -5.33
C ALA A 96 5.30 -10.38 -5.57
N HIS A 97 5.63 -9.47 -6.49
CA HIS A 97 7.03 -9.10 -6.76
C HIS A 97 7.49 -7.86 -5.97
N LEU A 98 6.61 -7.28 -5.15
CA LEU A 98 6.94 -6.10 -4.34
C LEU A 98 7.52 -6.47 -2.97
N GLU A 99 7.39 -7.74 -2.56
CA GLU A 99 7.78 -8.22 -1.23
C GLU A 99 9.23 -7.87 -0.91
N ASP A 100 10.16 -8.20 -1.81
CA ASP A 100 11.59 -7.92 -1.63
C ASP A 100 11.88 -6.42 -1.43
N VAL A 101 11.28 -5.57 -2.27
CA VAL A 101 11.48 -4.10 -2.23
C VAL A 101 10.89 -3.51 -0.95
N ILE A 102 9.71 -3.99 -0.53
CA ILE A 102 9.08 -3.57 0.71
C ILE A 102 9.92 -4.01 1.89
N GLU A 103 10.38 -5.26 1.91
CA GLU A 103 11.14 -5.84 3.03
C GLU A 103 12.49 -5.13 3.23
N GLU A 104 13.24 -4.88 2.16
CA GLU A 104 14.50 -4.14 2.21
C GLU A 104 14.29 -2.73 2.78
N THR A 105 13.37 -1.97 2.17
CA THR A 105 13.03 -0.60 2.60
C THR A 105 12.54 -0.57 4.05
N TYR A 106 11.75 -1.57 4.44
CA TYR A 106 11.21 -1.69 5.79
C TYR A 106 12.31 -1.95 6.81
N LYS A 107 13.23 -2.88 6.54
CA LYS A 107 14.35 -3.19 7.43
C LYS A 107 15.24 -1.97 7.64
N ASP A 108 15.55 -1.25 6.58
CA ASP A 108 16.39 -0.05 6.65
C ASP A 108 15.72 1.05 7.49
N LEU A 109 14.44 1.34 7.23
CA LEU A 109 13.71 2.37 7.98
C LEU A 109 13.54 1.99 9.46
N VAL A 110 13.32 0.70 9.73
CA VAL A 110 13.24 0.14 11.09
C VAL A 110 14.58 0.26 11.80
N ALA A 111 15.71 0.01 11.12
CA ALA A 111 17.05 0.12 11.68
C ALA A 111 17.43 1.58 11.99
N GLU A 112 17.02 2.53 11.15
CA GLU A 112 17.24 3.97 11.37
C GLU A 112 16.36 4.58 12.48
N SER A 113 15.27 3.92 12.84
CA SER A 113 14.36 4.38 13.89
C SER A 113 14.85 3.96 15.29
N ASN A 114 14.63 4.82 16.30
CA ASN A 114 14.99 4.50 17.67
C ASN A 114 14.11 3.34 18.18
N PRO A 115 14.68 2.17 18.54
CA PRO A 115 13.91 1.01 18.99
C PRO A 115 13.03 1.30 20.20
N ASN A 116 13.45 2.19 21.10
CA ASN A 116 12.70 2.54 22.31
C ASN A 116 11.51 3.47 22.04
N HIS A 117 11.49 4.13 20.88
CA HIS A 117 10.39 5.01 20.49
C HIS A 117 9.40 4.32 19.56
N ARG A 118 9.75 3.18 18.97
CA ARG A 118 8.92 2.49 17.97
C ARG A 118 7.63 1.98 18.60
N VAL A 119 6.50 2.43 18.06
CA VAL A 119 5.15 1.96 18.45
C VAL A 119 4.67 0.93 17.44
N ALA A 120 4.80 1.25 16.16
CA ALA A 120 4.30 0.46 15.05
C ALA A 120 5.09 0.76 13.78
N SER A 121 4.90 -0.08 12.79
CA SER A 121 5.44 0.10 11.45
C SER A 121 4.46 -0.43 10.43
N GLY A 122 4.57 -0.01 9.19
CA GLY A 122 3.65 -0.45 8.16
C GLY A 122 4.00 0.12 6.80
N TRP A 123 3.25 -0.34 5.81
CA TRP A 123 3.40 0.11 4.44
C TRP A 123 2.05 0.26 3.75
N ILE A 124 2.01 1.13 2.75
CA ILE A 124 0.87 1.38 1.87
C ILE A 124 1.34 1.15 0.45
N ALA A 125 0.78 0.17 -0.26
CA ALA A 125 1.07 -0.10 -1.67
C ALA A 125 -0.11 0.38 -2.54
N ILE A 126 0.16 1.29 -3.46
CA ILE A 126 -0.81 1.87 -4.39
C ILE A 126 -0.50 1.34 -5.79
N PRO A 127 -1.45 0.67 -6.47
CA PRO A 127 -1.31 0.20 -7.86
C PRO A 127 -1.48 1.36 -8.88
N ALA A 128 -0.85 2.50 -8.61
CA ALA A 128 -0.78 3.66 -9.50
C ALA A 128 0.46 4.50 -9.18
N GLU A 129 0.99 5.25 -10.17
CA GLU A 129 2.06 6.24 -9.98
C GLU A 129 1.50 7.51 -9.35
N ILE A 130 1.27 7.47 -8.04
CA ILE A 130 0.75 8.61 -7.29
C ILE A 130 1.47 8.66 -5.95
N SER A 131 2.18 9.75 -5.71
CA SER A 131 2.80 10.02 -4.41
C SER A 131 1.75 10.37 -3.36
N LEU A 132 2.01 9.97 -2.12
CA LEU A 132 1.22 10.38 -0.96
C LEU A 132 1.92 11.52 -0.24
N THR A 133 1.15 12.51 0.22
CA THR A 133 1.68 13.42 1.24
C THR A 133 1.74 12.70 2.59
N GLU A 134 2.60 13.17 3.49
CA GLU A 134 2.72 12.60 4.83
C GLU A 134 1.38 12.61 5.58
N GLU A 135 0.57 13.66 5.40
CA GLU A 135 -0.75 13.77 6.02
C GLU A 135 -1.74 12.73 5.46
N GLN A 136 -1.70 12.48 4.15
CA GLN A 136 -2.56 11.46 3.53
C GLN A 136 -2.18 10.05 4.00
N ALA A 137 -0.88 9.76 4.10
CA ALA A 137 -0.40 8.50 4.63
C ALA A 137 -0.77 8.34 6.12
N ALA A 138 -0.61 9.41 6.91
CA ALA A 138 -0.99 9.41 8.32
C ALA A 138 -2.49 9.12 8.51
N GLN A 139 -3.36 9.75 7.71
CA GLN A 139 -4.81 9.47 7.74
C GLN A 139 -5.12 8.01 7.46
N VAL A 140 -4.45 7.41 6.48
CA VAL A 140 -4.59 5.99 6.16
C VAL A 140 -4.16 5.11 7.33
N PHE A 141 -2.98 5.36 7.90
CA PHE A 141 -2.45 4.58 9.01
C PHE A 141 -3.29 4.73 10.29
N ASP A 142 -3.76 5.95 10.58
CA ASP A 142 -4.66 6.21 11.70
C ASP A 142 -5.97 5.44 11.56
N ALA A 143 -6.54 5.40 10.35
CA ALA A 143 -7.78 4.68 10.07
C ALA A 143 -7.64 3.16 10.25
N VAL A 144 -6.46 2.59 9.99
CA VAL A 144 -6.19 1.16 10.26
C VAL A 144 -5.75 0.89 11.70
N GLY A 145 -5.60 1.92 12.52
CA GLY A 145 -5.35 1.81 13.95
C GLY A 145 -3.87 1.70 14.32
N VAL A 146 -2.97 2.33 13.55
CA VAL A 146 -1.52 2.20 13.73
C VAL A 146 -0.99 2.56 15.13
N TRP A 147 -1.69 3.44 15.86
CA TRP A 147 -1.30 3.82 17.22
C TRP A 147 -1.86 2.92 18.33
N ASN A 148 -2.81 2.05 17.98
CA ASN A 148 -3.50 1.16 18.91
C ASN A 148 -3.18 -0.30 18.58
N GLN A 149 -1.90 -0.63 18.44
CA GLN A 149 -1.46 -1.98 18.13
C GLN A 149 -1.43 -2.86 19.39
N GLN A 150 -2.04 -4.03 19.29
CA GLN A 150 -1.80 -5.15 20.20
C GLN A 150 -0.99 -6.18 19.42
N ARG A 151 0.05 -6.76 20.05
CA ARG A 151 0.75 -7.90 19.44
C ARG A 151 -0.26 -9.04 19.27
N ALA A 152 -0.30 -9.64 18.09
CA ALA A 152 -0.98 -10.91 17.92
C ALA A 152 -0.34 -11.93 18.89
N ALA A 153 -1.17 -12.56 19.72
CA ALA A 153 -0.75 -13.53 20.75
C ALA A 153 -0.30 -14.85 20.12
#